data_AF-A0A940SM19-F1
#
_entry.id   AF-A0A940SM19-F1
#
_cell.length_a   1.000
_cell.length_b   1.000
_cell.length_c   1.000
_cell.angle_alpha   90.00
_cell.angle_beta   90.00
_cell.angle_gamma   90.00
#
_symmetry.space_group_name_H-M   'P 1'
#
loop_
_entity.id
_entity.type
_entity.pdbx_description
1 polymer ?
#
loop_
_entity_poly.entity_id
_entity_poly.type
_entity_poly.pdbx_seq_one_letter_code
_entity_poly.pdbx_strand_id
1 'polypeptide(L)'
;SYVYDANPMRFARFGVNVWGLDMNWDDPSVTAREAIRCTVDYFHSIGMPTTTTEMLGRETTEEVMQELAVKCTYFGARTVGNMKVLGEKEILEVYRNAR
;
A
#
# COMPACT_ATOMS: atom_id res chain seq x y z
N SER A 1 3.43 3.78 -2.26
CA SER A 1 3.37 2.32 -2.52
C SER A 1 4.64 1.66 -1.99
N TYR A 2 4.55 0.80 -0.97
CA TYR A 2 5.72 0.39 -0.17
C TYR A 2 6.34 -0.99 -0.48
N VAL A 3 5.53 -1.94 -0.99
CA VAL A 3 5.93 -3.36 -1.14
C VAL A 3 6.09 -3.77 -2.60
N TYR A 4 5.67 -2.93 -3.54
CA TYR A 4 5.64 -3.29 -4.96
C TYR A 4 7.04 -3.52 -5.54
N ASP A 5 8.05 -2.87 -4.97
CA ASP A 5 9.48 -2.98 -5.27
C ASP A 5 10.02 -4.40 -5.02
N ALA A 6 9.47 -5.12 -4.03
CA ALA A 6 9.90 -6.48 -3.71
C ALA A 6 9.53 -7.49 -4.81
N ASN A 7 8.48 -7.23 -5.60
CA ASN A 7 8.13 -8.07 -6.75
C ASN A 7 7.30 -7.29 -7.79
N PRO A 8 7.91 -6.40 -8.60
CA PRO A 8 7.18 -5.55 -9.54
C PRO A 8 6.38 -6.36 -10.56
N MET A 9 6.93 -7.49 -11.03
CA MET A 9 6.28 -8.37 -11.99
C MET A 9 4.94 -8.91 -11.50
N ARG A 10 4.80 -9.23 -10.20
CA ARG A 10 3.54 -9.71 -9.64
C ARG A 10 2.46 -8.64 -9.70
N PHE A 11 2.81 -7.39 -9.42
CA PHE A 11 1.89 -6.25 -9.49
C PHE A 11 1.57 -5.87 -10.94
N ALA A 12 2.56 -5.90 -11.82
CA ALA A 12 2.35 -5.65 -13.25
C ALA A 12 1.39 -6.69 -13.85
N ARG A 13 1.57 -7.98 -13.54
CA ARG A 13 0.67 -9.05 -13.97
C ARG A 13 -0.76 -8.86 -13.45
N PHE A 14 -0.91 -8.36 -12.22
CA PHE A 14 -2.22 -7.98 -11.68
C PHE A 14 -2.85 -6.83 -12.50
N GLY A 15 -2.05 -5.82 -12.86
CA GLY A 15 -2.45 -4.74 -13.77
C GLY A 15 -2.99 -5.24 -15.11
N VAL A 16 -2.24 -6.13 -15.77
CA VAL A 16 -2.67 -6.70 -17.05
C VAL A 16 -3.94 -7.52 -16.89
N ASN A 17 -3.97 -8.44 -15.93
CA ASN A 17 -5.05 -9.43 -15.83
C ASN A 17 -6.36 -8.85 -15.29
N VAL A 18 -6.30 -7.85 -14.41
CA VAL A 18 -7.49 -7.31 -13.72
C VAL A 18 -7.90 -5.96 -14.31
N TRP A 19 -6.93 -5.10 -14.60
CA TRP A 19 -7.18 -3.76 -15.13
C TRP A 19 -7.03 -3.65 -16.65
N GLY A 20 -6.57 -4.72 -17.32
CA GLY A 20 -6.38 -4.72 -18.77
C GLY A 20 -5.24 -3.80 -19.24
N LEU A 21 -4.28 -3.50 -18.37
CA LEU A 21 -3.13 -2.65 -18.70
C LEU A 21 -2.18 -3.37 -19.66
N ASP A 22 -1.43 -2.60 -20.45
CA ASP A 22 -0.34 -3.14 -21.25
C ASP A 22 0.90 -3.44 -20.39
N MET A 23 1.48 -4.63 -20.59
CA MET A 23 2.70 -5.01 -19.90
C MET A 23 3.89 -4.25 -20.48
N ASN A 24 4.55 -3.47 -19.64
CA ASN A 24 5.88 -2.95 -19.95
C ASN A 24 6.93 -4.01 -19.55
N TRP A 25 7.49 -4.68 -20.54
CA TRP A 25 8.51 -5.71 -20.32
C TRP A 25 9.91 -5.13 -20.02
N ASP A 26 10.17 -3.88 -20.44
CA ASP A 26 11.44 -3.20 -20.18
C ASP A 26 11.50 -2.64 -18.75
N ASP A 27 10.38 -2.08 -18.26
CA ASP A 27 10.20 -1.68 -16.86
C ASP A 27 8.81 -2.08 -16.32
N PRO A 28 8.69 -3.28 -15.76
CA PRO A 28 7.46 -3.76 -15.12
C PRO A 28 6.97 -2.87 -13.97
N SER A 29 7.86 -2.05 -13.37
CA SER A 29 7.50 -1.13 -12.29
C SER A 29 6.57 -0.03 -12.75
N VAL A 30 6.56 0.31 -14.05
CA VAL A 30 5.62 1.27 -14.64
C VAL A 30 4.20 0.70 -14.58
N THR A 31 3.99 -0.48 -15.18
CA THR A 31 2.69 -1.17 -15.17
C THR A 31 2.24 -1.50 -13.75
N ALA A 32 3.16 -1.86 -12.85
CA ALA A 32 2.85 -2.11 -11.44
C ALA A 32 2.31 -0.86 -10.72
N ARG A 33 2.94 0.31 -10.93
CA ARG A 33 2.49 1.58 -10.34
C ARG A 33 1.14 2.01 -10.92
N GLU A 34 0.95 1.83 -12.21
CA GLU A 34 -0.32 2.11 -12.87
C GLU A 34 -1.44 1.21 -12.34
N ALA A 35 -1.18 -0.09 -12.15
CA ALA A 35 -2.14 -1.02 -11.55
C ALA A 35 -2.56 -0.59 -10.13
N ILE A 36 -1.61 -0.11 -9.32
CA ILE A 36 -1.90 0.43 -7.99
C ILE A 36 -2.79 1.68 -8.11
N ARG A 37 -2.50 2.58 -9.05
CA ARG A 37 -3.32 3.78 -9.30
C ARG A 37 -4.75 3.42 -9.71
N CYS A 38 -4.94 2.52 -10.69
CA CYS A 38 -6.27 2.06 -11.10
C CYS A 38 -7.06 1.47 -9.93
N THR A 39 -6.39 0.75 -9.02
CA THR A 39 -7.02 0.19 -7.83
C THR A 39 -7.46 1.27 -6.84
N VAL A 40 -6.63 2.29 -6.62
CA VAL A 40 -6.97 3.46 -5.79
C VAL A 40 -8.17 4.21 -6.39
N ASP A 41 -8.12 4.52 -7.69
CA ASP A 41 -9.19 5.24 -8.39
C ASP A 41 -10.51 4.46 -8.35
N TYR A 42 -10.45 3.13 -8.47
CA TYR A 42 -11.63 2.29 -8.34
C TYR A 42 -12.25 2.34 -6.95
N PHE A 43 -11.44 2.23 -5.89
CA PHE A 43 -11.95 2.33 -4.53
C PHE A 43 -12.59 3.70 -4.27
N HIS A 44 -11.99 4.78 -4.77
CA HIS A 44 -12.62 6.10 -4.76
C HIS A 44 -13.94 6.14 -5.50
N SER A 45 -14.02 5.53 -6.69
CA SER A 45 -15.23 5.55 -7.52
C SER A 45 -16.44 4.88 -6.84
N ILE A 46 -16.19 3.90 -5.96
CA ILE A 46 -17.24 3.22 -5.18
C ILE A 46 -17.43 3.81 -3.77
N GLY A 47 -16.82 4.96 -3.48
CA GLY A 47 -16.97 5.69 -2.22
C GLY A 47 -16.18 5.12 -1.05
N MET A 48 -15.17 4.26 -1.30
CA MET A 48 -14.24 3.84 -0.24
C MET A 48 -13.11 4.86 -0.10
N PRO A 49 -12.75 5.25 1.13
CA PRO A 49 -11.56 6.06 1.37
C PRO A 49 -10.30 5.25 1.06
N THR A 50 -9.31 5.87 0.43
CA THR A 50 -8.01 5.20 0.14
C THR A 50 -6.86 5.73 0.98
N THR A 51 -7.07 6.87 1.65
CA THR A 51 -6.12 7.43 2.62
C THR A 51 -6.69 7.35 4.04
N THR A 52 -5.78 7.34 5.02
CA THR A 52 -6.15 7.37 6.43
C THR A 52 -6.86 8.69 6.78
N THR A 53 -6.48 9.79 6.12
CA THR A 53 -7.11 11.10 6.31
C THR A 53 -8.55 11.12 5.81
N GLU A 54 -8.83 10.54 4.63
CA GLU A 54 -10.20 10.39 4.13
C GLU A 54 -11.03 9.48 5.04
N MET A 55 -10.45 8.38 5.51
CA MET A 55 -11.15 7.41 6.37
C MET A 55 -11.52 8.02 7.73
N LEU A 56 -10.61 8.78 8.34
CA LEU A 56 -10.81 9.38 9.66
C LEU A 56 -11.47 10.77 9.60
N GLY A 57 -11.53 11.40 8.43
CA GLY A 57 -12.02 12.77 8.25
C GLY A 57 -11.15 13.84 8.92
N ARG A 58 -9.94 13.48 9.35
CA ARG A 58 -8.96 14.36 10.00
C ARG A 58 -7.55 13.87 9.73
N GLU A 59 -6.57 14.77 9.83
CA GLU A 59 -5.18 14.37 9.79
C GLU A 59 -4.82 13.49 10.98
N THR A 60 -4.11 12.39 10.71
CA THR A 60 -3.57 11.52 11.74
C THR A 60 -2.29 12.12 12.28
N THR A 61 -2.19 12.31 13.60
CA THR A 61 -0.95 12.77 14.23
C THR A 61 0.10 11.66 14.24
N GLU A 62 1.36 12.04 14.37
CA GLU A 62 2.48 11.10 14.39
C GLU A 62 2.36 10.08 15.53
N GLU A 63 1.85 10.51 16.69
CA GLU A 63 1.65 9.65 17.86
C GLU A 63 0.60 8.57 17.60
N VAL A 64 -0.49 8.92 16.90
CA VAL A 64 -1.52 7.95 16.54
C VAL A 64 -0.98 6.96 15.53
N MET A 65 -0.19 7.39 14.54
CA MET A 65 0.44 6.47 13.58
C MET A 65 1.41 5.49 14.25
N GLN A 66 2.18 5.97 15.24
CA GLN A 66 3.04 5.10 16.06
C GLN A 66 2.22 4.08 16.86
N GLU A 67 1.14 4.52 17.51
CA GLU A 67 0.25 3.62 18.25
C GLU A 67 -0.36 2.55 17.34
N LEU A 68 -0.79 2.92 16.13
CA LEU A 68 -1.32 1.99 15.14
C LEU A 68 -0.25 1.00 14.66
N ALA A 69 0.99 1.45 14.45
CA ALA A 69 2.11 0.59 14.06
C ALA A 69 2.44 -0.45 15.15
N VAL A 70 2.54 -0.01 16.41
CA VAL A 70 2.78 -0.88 17.57
C VAL A 70 1.66 -1.91 17.73
N LYS A 71 0.39 -1.49 17.61
CA LYS A 71 -0.75 -2.42 17.69
C LYS A 71 -0.76 -3.42 16.54
N CYS A 72 -0.35 -3.01 15.34
CA CYS A 72 -0.30 -3.89 14.16
C CYS A 72 0.68 -5.07 14.37
N THR A 73 1.86 -4.79 14.93
CA THR A 73 2.90 -5.79 15.26
C THR A 73 2.64 -6.57 16.54
N TYR A 74 1.48 -6.36 17.19
CA TYR A 74 1.19 -6.91 18.52
C TYR A 74 2.31 -6.56 19.52
N PHE A 75 2.62 -5.27 19.64
CA PHE A 75 3.70 -4.75 20.50
C PHE A 75 5.07 -5.37 20.17
N GLY A 76 5.35 -5.57 18.88
CA GLY A 76 6.61 -6.14 18.41
C GLY A 76 6.73 -7.67 18.54
N ALA A 77 5.69 -8.36 19.01
CA ALA A 77 5.71 -9.82 19.12
C ALA A 77 5.60 -10.56 17.77
N ARG A 78 5.18 -9.85 16.71
CA ARG A 78 5.08 -10.40 15.35
C ARG A 78 5.45 -9.38 14.28
N THR A 79 5.88 -9.90 13.15
CA THR A 79 6.01 -9.15 11.89
C THR A 79 4.83 -9.44 10.97
N VAL A 80 4.59 -8.56 10.00
CA VAL A 80 3.48 -8.66 9.05
C VAL A 80 4.02 -8.71 7.61
N GLY A 81 3.41 -9.53 6.77
CA GLY A 81 3.69 -9.56 5.32
C GLY A 81 4.56 -10.74 4.87
N ASN A 82 4.16 -11.32 3.73
CA ASN A 82 4.87 -12.45 3.10
C ASN A 82 5.82 -12.02 1.97
N MET A 83 5.53 -10.90 1.29
CA MET A 83 6.36 -10.39 0.19
C MET A 83 7.53 -9.54 0.69
N LYS A 84 7.29 -8.74 1.73
CA LYS A 84 8.27 -7.97 2.48
C LYS A 84 7.88 -8.15 3.94
N VAL A 85 8.83 -8.55 4.78
CA VAL A 85 8.60 -8.67 6.22
C VAL A 85 8.60 -7.25 6.78
N LEU A 86 7.48 -6.81 7.33
CA LEU A 86 7.29 -5.48 7.88
C LEU A 86 7.29 -5.58 9.41
N GLY A 87 8.25 -4.91 10.04
CA GLY A 87 8.24 -4.62 11.45
C GLY A 87 7.54 -3.30 11.74
N GLU A 88 7.71 -2.81 12.97
CA GLU A 88 7.03 -1.59 13.42
C GLU A 88 7.46 -0.35 12.61
N LYS A 89 8.75 -0.23 12.28
CA LYS A 89 9.29 0.91 11.54
C LYS A 89 8.74 0.97 10.11
N GLU A 90 8.71 -0.18 9.43
CA GLU A 90 8.20 -0.27 8.07
C GLU A 90 6.68 0.00 8.03
N ILE A 91 5.94 -0.48 9.03
CA ILE A 91 4.50 -0.21 9.16
C ILE A 91 4.25 1.28 9.42
N LEU A 92 5.05 1.93 10.25
CA LEU A 92 4.96 3.38 10.46
C LEU A 92 5.17 4.16 9.16
N GLU A 93 6.13 3.74 8.34
CA GLU A 93 6.37 4.35 7.03
C GLU A 93 5.20 4.13 6.06
N VAL A 94 4.53 2.97 6.12
CA VAL A 94 3.28 2.74 5.38
C VAL A 94 2.18 3.70 5.82
N TYR A 95 1.99 3.92 7.12
CA TYR A 95 1.00 4.88 7.62
C TYR A 95 1.31 6.32 7.21
N ARG A 96 2.58 6.73 7.27
CA ARG A 96 3.01 8.06 6.80
C ARG A 96 2.73 8.27 5.31
N ASN A 97 2.93 7.23 4.49
CA ASN A 97 2.62 7.26 3.06
C ASN A 97 1.13 7.21 2.74
N ALA A 98 0.30 6.79 3.70
CA ALA A 98 -1.16 6.69 3.59
C ALA A 98 -1.87 7.88 4.25
N ARG A 99 -1.14 8.97 4.52
CA ARG A 99 -1.71 10.24 4.94
C ARG A 99 -2.54 10.85 3.81
#